data_AF-A0A917Y8D0-F1
#
_entry.id   AF-A0A917Y8D0-F1
#
_cell.length_a   1.000
_cell.length_b   1.000
_cell.length_c   1.000
_cell.angle_alpha   90.00
_cell.angle_beta   90.00
_cell.angle_gamma   90.00
#
_symmetry.space_group_name_H-M   'P 1'
#
loop_
_entity.id
_entity.type
_entity.pdbx_description
1 polymer ?
#
loop_
_entity_poly.entity_id
_entity_poly.type
_entity_poly.pdbx_seq_one_letter_code
_entity_poly.pdbx_strand_id
1 'polypeptide(L)'
;MTDPAMKLITNEKLLPFWEKVTWSAVENAVMFDEVDLDSLSDEEVVLEALSLHLDYLDIDPGEELDVSKKTEKASQVQWSSNHEQDLKSQGDKFLGEGKHEFAILFYATWIEHWLNRIILLRATGKGMHPELATALIRSSRIELKMGRIWTSLGNRSFPKELARQVTRVMESRNAFVHYKWPSEDDETHSESINRTKLEAQKAQQTITDLIELEDSIFYKGRSKAIREAFRKGWYERRRETLNQATSSGAEQAND
;
A
#
# COMPACT_ATOMS: atom_id res chain seq x y z
N MET A 1 -25.26 -16.58 24.59
CA MET A 1 -24.95 -16.66 23.14
C MET A 1 -23.81 -15.70 22.87
N THR A 2 -22.69 -16.15 22.28
CA THR A 2 -21.58 -15.26 21.94
C THR A 2 -22.02 -14.26 20.86
N ASP A 3 -21.79 -12.98 21.13
CA ASP A 3 -22.03 -11.86 20.20
C ASP A 3 -21.44 -12.18 18.81
N PRO A 4 -22.25 -12.11 17.73
CA PRO A 4 -21.77 -12.28 16.35
C PRO A 4 -20.53 -11.42 16.01
N ALA A 5 -20.43 -10.20 16.54
CA ALA A 5 -19.26 -9.33 16.33
C ALA A 5 -18.00 -9.93 16.96
N MET A 6 -18.11 -10.45 18.18
CA MET A 6 -17.00 -11.14 18.85
C MET A 6 -16.57 -12.40 18.10
N LYS A 7 -17.49 -13.16 17.48
CA LYS A 7 -17.12 -14.31 16.63
C LYS A 7 -16.34 -13.88 15.39
N LEU A 8 -16.65 -12.72 14.82
CA LEU A 8 -15.95 -12.18 13.65
C LEU A 8 -14.51 -11.74 13.99
N ILE A 9 -14.33 -11.10 15.14
CA ILE A 9 -13.02 -10.60 15.62
C ILE A 9 -12.12 -11.75 16.09
N THR A 10 -12.70 -12.77 16.72
CA THR A 10 -11.92 -13.90 17.27
C THR A 10 -11.57 -14.98 16.24
N ASN A 11 -12.22 -15.00 15.08
CA ASN A 11 -11.94 -15.98 14.03
C ASN A 11 -10.52 -15.83 13.45
N GLU A 12 -9.65 -16.82 13.72
CA GLU A 12 -8.27 -16.83 13.23
C GLU A 12 -8.13 -16.76 11.71
N LYS A 13 -9.12 -17.29 10.96
CA LYS A 13 -9.10 -17.23 9.49
C LYS A 13 -9.24 -15.82 8.96
N LEU A 14 -9.83 -14.90 9.74
CA LEU A 14 -10.00 -13.49 9.38
C LEU A 14 -8.84 -12.61 9.88
N LEU A 15 -7.89 -13.16 10.63
CA LEU A 15 -6.78 -12.39 11.19
C LEU A 15 -5.96 -11.65 10.13
N PRO A 16 -5.53 -12.28 9.01
CA PRO A 16 -4.76 -11.56 7.99
C PRO A 16 -5.54 -10.42 7.34
N PHE A 17 -6.87 -10.59 7.24
CA PHE A 17 -7.75 -9.53 6.75
C PHE A 17 -7.74 -8.35 7.72
N TRP A 18 -8.03 -8.57 9.01
CA TRP A 18 -8.06 -7.49 10.01
C TRP A 18 -6.72 -6.80 10.22
N GLU A 19 -5.61 -7.55 10.16
CA GLU A 19 -4.27 -6.97 10.17
C GLU A 19 -4.10 -6.01 8.98
N LYS A 20 -4.50 -6.42 7.77
CA LYS A 20 -4.45 -5.59 6.57
C LYS A 20 -5.34 -4.36 6.66
N VAL A 21 -6.58 -4.51 7.15
CA VAL A 21 -7.52 -3.39 7.38
C VAL A 21 -6.88 -2.35 8.30
N THR A 22 -6.43 -2.81 9.46
CA THR A 22 -5.94 -1.93 10.52
C THR A 22 -4.62 -1.27 10.11
N TRP A 23 -3.74 -2.00 9.43
CA TRP A 23 -2.54 -1.42 8.85
C TRP A 23 -2.85 -0.33 7.82
N SER A 24 -3.89 -0.51 7.00
CA SER A 24 -4.26 0.50 5.99
C SER A 24 -4.69 1.82 6.64
N ALA A 25 -5.30 1.79 7.83
CA ALA A 25 -5.60 3.00 8.60
C ALA A 25 -4.31 3.72 9.04
N VAL A 26 -3.33 2.95 9.56
CA VAL A 26 -2.02 3.50 9.94
C VAL A 26 -1.31 4.13 8.74
N GLU A 27 -1.27 3.41 7.62
CA GLU A 27 -0.66 3.87 6.38
C GLU A 27 -1.29 5.16 5.86
N ASN A 28 -2.63 5.25 5.88
CA ASN A 28 -3.34 6.45 5.45
C ASN A 28 -3.00 7.66 6.33
N ALA A 29 -3.06 7.51 7.65
CA ALA A 29 -2.78 8.63 8.57
C ALA A 29 -1.35 9.16 8.40
N VAL A 30 -0.38 8.25 8.23
CA VAL A 30 1.02 8.62 7.94
C VAL A 30 1.14 9.32 6.59
N MET A 31 0.54 8.79 5.52
CA MET A 31 0.67 9.36 4.17
C MET A 31 -0.07 10.69 3.98
N PHE A 32 -1.12 10.92 4.78
CA PHE A 32 -1.84 12.19 4.85
C PHE A 32 -1.14 13.23 5.74
N ASP A 33 -0.02 12.89 6.37
CA ASP A 33 0.70 13.80 7.29
C ASP A 33 -0.17 14.19 8.51
N GLU A 34 -1.04 13.27 8.94
CA GLU A 34 -1.93 13.46 10.11
C GLU A 34 -1.25 13.08 11.43
N VAL A 35 -0.09 12.39 11.36
CA VAL A 35 0.67 11.91 12.51
C VAL A 35 2.06 12.52 12.51
N ASP A 36 2.46 13.15 13.62
CA ASP A 36 3.78 13.74 13.77
C ASP A 36 4.86 12.67 14.04
N LEU A 37 5.48 12.20 12.97
CA LEU A 37 6.57 11.24 13.05
C LEU A 37 7.85 11.76 13.72
N ASP A 38 8.02 13.08 13.95
CA ASP A 38 9.23 13.59 14.61
C ASP A 38 9.13 13.56 16.14
N SER A 39 7.93 13.67 16.69
CA SER A 39 7.72 13.73 18.15
C SER A 39 7.32 12.40 18.78
N LEU A 40 6.87 11.43 17.97
CA LEU A 40 6.32 10.17 18.45
C LEU A 40 7.27 8.97 18.27
N SER A 41 7.28 8.07 19.25
CA SER A 41 7.83 6.71 19.13
C SER A 41 7.05 5.86 18.11
N ASP A 42 7.59 4.72 17.70
CA ASP A 42 6.93 3.86 16.70
C ASP A 42 5.58 3.33 17.21
N GLU A 43 5.50 2.98 18.51
CA GLU A 43 4.26 2.59 19.16
C GLU A 43 3.24 3.73 19.25
N GLU A 44 3.68 4.94 19.60
CA GLU A 44 2.81 6.12 19.68
C GLU A 44 2.26 6.51 18.30
N VAL A 45 3.07 6.42 17.24
CA VAL A 45 2.60 6.62 15.85
C VAL A 45 1.46 5.66 15.52
N VAL A 46 1.59 4.38 15.88
CA VAL A 46 0.53 3.39 15.63
C VAL A 46 -0.72 3.72 16.43
N LEU A 47 -0.59 4.08 17.72
CA LEU A 47 -1.74 4.40 18.56
C LEU A 47 -2.47 5.64 18.06
N GLU A 48 -1.74 6.71 17.73
CA GLU A 48 -2.29 7.96 17.19
C GLU A 48 -2.97 7.73 15.84
N ALA A 49 -2.34 6.98 14.95
CA ALA A 49 -2.94 6.69 13.65
C ALA A 49 -4.24 5.88 13.77
N LEU A 50 -4.31 4.99 14.77
CA LEU A 50 -5.52 4.21 15.04
C LEU A 50 -6.60 5.02 15.75
N SER A 51 -6.25 5.92 16.67
CA SER A 51 -7.22 6.81 17.31
C SER A 51 -7.91 7.70 16.28
N LEU A 52 -7.18 8.27 15.32
CA LEU A 52 -7.75 9.06 14.22
C LEU A 52 -8.83 8.29 13.43
N HIS A 53 -8.66 6.98 13.25
CA HIS A 53 -9.62 6.13 12.56
C HIS A 53 -10.77 5.66 13.46
N LEU A 54 -10.52 5.49 14.77
CA LEU A 54 -11.50 5.05 15.76
C LEU A 54 -12.39 6.20 16.25
N ASP A 55 -11.89 7.42 16.33
CA ASP A 55 -12.69 8.64 16.63
C ASP A 55 -13.72 8.90 15.53
N TYR A 56 -13.47 8.38 14.33
CA TYR A 56 -14.48 8.33 13.27
C TYR A 56 -15.66 7.41 13.63
N LEU A 57 -15.37 6.36 14.38
CA LEU A 57 -16.30 5.38 14.90
C LEU A 57 -16.83 5.72 16.29
N ASP A 58 -16.59 6.94 16.80
CA ASP A 58 -17.13 7.45 18.07
C ASP A 58 -18.67 7.50 17.96
N ILE A 59 -19.23 6.31 18.17
CA ILE A 59 -20.62 5.96 18.34
C ILE A 59 -20.72 5.93 19.85
N ASP A 60 -21.29 6.98 20.44
CA ASP A 60 -21.67 6.94 21.84
C ASP A 60 -22.53 5.69 22.03
N PRO A 61 -22.12 4.72 22.86
CA PRO A 61 -22.81 3.44 22.98
C PRO A 61 -24.26 3.57 23.47
N GLY A 62 -24.68 4.76 23.90
CA GLY A 62 -26.07 5.09 24.24
C GLY A 62 -26.82 5.99 23.24
N GLU A 63 -26.17 6.54 22.21
CA GLU A 63 -26.82 7.44 21.25
C GLU A 63 -27.28 6.62 20.03
N GLU A 64 -28.60 6.61 19.76
CA GLU A 64 -29.14 6.01 18.54
C GLU A 64 -28.44 6.65 17.34
N LEU A 65 -27.82 5.80 16.51
CA LEU A 65 -27.08 6.20 15.32
C LEU A 65 -28.00 7.02 14.39
N ASP A 66 -27.97 8.34 14.52
CA ASP A 66 -28.65 9.26 13.62
C ASP A 66 -27.84 9.32 12.31
N VAL A 67 -28.04 8.30 11.48
CA VAL A 67 -27.38 8.10 10.18
C VAL A 67 -27.54 9.33 9.27
N SER A 68 -28.51 10.21 9.55
CA SER A 68 -28.78 11.41 8.77
C SER A 68 -27.84 12.59 9.04
N LYS A 69 -27.14 12.65 10.19
CA LYS A 69 -26.34 13.82 10.60
C LYS A 69 -24.82 13.70 10.40
N LYS A 70 -24.25 12.50 10.25
CA LYS A 70 -22.80 12.30 10.09
C LYS A 70 -22.28 12.38 8.64
N THR A 71 -23.14 12.66 7.66
CA THR A 71 -22.85 12.47 6.23
C THR A 71 -22.10 13.59 5.53
N GLU A 72 -21.87 14.76 6.13
CA GLU A 72 -21.12 15.84 5.46
C GLU A 72 -19.60 15.70 5.55
N LYS A 73 -19.07 14.93 6.53
CA LYS A 73 -17.63 14.70 6.69
C LYS A 73 -17.21 13.24 6.64
N ALA A 74 -18.17 12.31 6.60
CA ALA A 74 -17.97 10.90 6.30
C ALA A 74 -17.45 10.74 4.86
N SER A 75 -16.17 11.04 4.62
CA SER A 75 -15.50 10.70 3.37
C SER A 75 -15.76 9.22 3.13
N GLN A 76 -16.38 8.88 1.99
CA GLN A 76 -16.63 7.50 1.63
C GLN A 76 -15.31 6.74 1.77
N VAL A 77 -15.23 5.86 2.77
CA VAL A 77 -14.06 5.01 2.99
C VAL A 77 -13.92 4.14 1.74
N GLN A 78 -13.03 4.54 0.84
CA GLN A 78 -12.84 3.85 -0.42
C GLN A 78 -11.85 2.71 -0.21
N TRP A 79 -12.38 1.50 -0.15
CA TRP A 79 -11.55 0.30 -0.10
C TRP A 79 -10.90 0.07 -1.45
N SER A 80 -9.56 0.05 -1.47
CA SER A 80 -8.79 -0.37 -2.64
C SER A 80 -8.04 -1.66 -2.34
N SER A 81 -8.09 -2.62 -3.25
CA SER A 81 -7.34 -3.86 -3.12
C SER A 81 -5.88 -3.61 -3.50
N ASN A 82 -5.01 -3.50 -2.49
CA ASN A 82 -3.57 -3.48 -2.74
C ASN A 82 -3.09 -4.90 -3.13
N HIS A 83 -2.57 -5.02 -4.37
CA HIS A 83 -2.00 -6.22 -4.99
C HIS A 83 -0.47 -6.11 -5.21
N GLU A 84 0.18 -5.07 -4.70
CA GLU A 84 1.62 -4.82 -4.88
C GLU A 84 2.46 -6.02 -4.41
N GLN A 85 2.16 -6.60 -3.25
CA GLN A 85 2.90 -7.76 -2.75
C GLN A 85 2.78 -8.98 -3.69
N ASP A 86 1.59 -9.23 -4.22
CA ASP A 86 1.34 -10.34 -5.13
C ASP A 86 2.06 -10.12 -6.47
N LEU A 87 1.98 -8.92 -7.03
CA LEU A 87 2.65 -8.55 -8.27
C LEU A 87 4.17 -8.68 -8.15
N LYS A 88 4.75 -8.20 -7.04
CA LYS A 88 6.18 -8.36 -6.78
C LYS A 88 6.57 -9.84 -6.68
N SER A 89 5.80 -10.63 -5.91
CA SER A 89 6.03 -12.07 -5.75
C SER A 89 5.97 -12.83 -7.08
N GLN A 90 5.02 -12.51 -7.96
CA GLN A 90 4.97 -13.08 -9.31
C GLN A 90 6.18 -12.66 -10.15
N GLY A 91 6.57 -11.38 -10.10
CA GLY A 91 7.77 -10.91 -10.79
C GLY A 91 9.04 -11.63 -10.34
N ASP A 92 9.23 -11.77 -9.02
CA ASP A 92 10.36 -12.49 -8.42
C ASP A 92 10.38 -13.97 -8.86
N LYS A 93 9.21 -14.62 -8.88
CA LYS A 93 9.04 -15.99 -9.36
C LYS A 93 9.44 -16.13 -10.83
N PHE A 94 8.90 -15.31 -11.72
CA PHE A 94 9.21 -15.38 -13.15
C PHE A 94 10.67 -15.04 -13.46
N LEU A 95 11.28 -14.13 -12.68
CA LEU A 95 12.70 -13.84 -12.76
C LEU A 95 13.54 -15.07 -12.41
N GLY A 96 13.19 -15.78 -11.34
CA GLY A 96 13.86 -17.03 -10.93
C GLY A 96 13.68 -18.18 -11.93
N GLU A 97 12.56 -18.21 -12.65
CA GLU A 97 12.28 -19.18 -13.72
C GLU A 97 12.95 -18.84 -15.06
N GLY A 98 13.68 -17.71 -15.17
CA GLY A 98 14.30 -17.27 -16.43
C GLY A 98 13.32 -16.68 -17.45
N LYS A 99 12.06 -16.42 -17.05
CA LYS A 99 11.00 -15.84 -17.89
C LYS A 99 10.99 -14.32 -17.76
N HIS A 100 12.04 -13.69 -18.27
CA HIS A 100 12.38 -12.29 -18.00
C HIS A 100 11.31 -11.28 -18.47
N GLU A 101 10.65 -11.55 -19.58
CA GLU A 101 9.56 -10.75 -20.13
C GLU A 101 8.37 -10.69 -19.17
N PHE A 102 7.99 -11.84 -18.61
CA PHE A 102 6.90 -11.93 -17.64
C PHE A 102 7.30 -11.23 -16.34
N ALA A 103 8.55 -11.38 -15.89
CA ALA A 103 9.05 -10.63 -14.74
C ALA A 103 8.91 -9.11 -14.95
N ILE A 104 9.33 -8.59 -16.11
CA ILE A 104 9.18 -7.18 -16.49
C ILE A 104 7.71 -6.76 -16.50
N LEU A 105 6.80 -7.58 -17.04
CA LEU A 105 5.37 -7.29 -17.06
C LEU A 105 4.81 -7.09 -15.64
N PHE A 106 5.13 -8.00 -14.71
CA PHE A 106 4.67 -7.91 -13.33
C PHE A 106 5.30 -6.74 -12.59
N TYR A 107 6.60 -6.51 -12.75
CA TYR A 107 7.29 -5.36 -12.14
C TYR A 107 6.78 -4.03 -12.68
N ALA A 108 6.55 -3.90 -13.99
CA ALA A 108 5.95 -2.69 -14.57
C ALA A 108 4.55 -2.43 -14.00
N THR A 109 3.73 -3.47 -13.88
CA THR A 109 2.38 -3.35 -13.28
C THR A 109 2.46 -2.93 -11.82
N TRP A 110 3.42 -3.47 -11.06
CA TRP A 110 3.71 -3.06 -9.68
C TRP A 110 4.04 -1.57 -9.60
N ILE A 111 4.98 -1.09 -10.44
CA ILE A 111 5.42 0.31 -10.44
C ILE A 111 4.26 1.25 -10.77
N GLU A 112 3.42 0.88 -11.73
CA GLU A 112 2.22 1.67 -12.06
C GLU A 112 1.24 1.74 -10.90
N HIS A 113 0.97 0.60 -10.23
CA HIS A 113 0.09 0.56 -9.05
C HIS A 113 0.63 1.40 -7.90
N TRP A 114 1.93 1.28 -7.62
CA TRP A 114 2.62 2.07 -6.59
C TRP A 114 2.50 3.57 -6.86
N LEU A 115 2.82 4.03 -8.09
CA LEU A 115 2.70 5.44 -8.46
C LEU A 115 1.25 5.94 -8.35
N ASN A 116 0.30 5.13 -8.80
CA ASN A 116 -1.12 5.46 -8.73
C ASN A 116 -1.61 5.59 -7.27
N ARG A 117 -1.19 4.68 -6.38
CA ARG A 117 -1.52 4.72 -4.95
C ARG A 117 -0.97 5.99 -4.30
N ILE A 118 0.32 6.28 -4.47
CA ILE A 118 0.94 7.46 -3.87
C ILE A 118 0.28 8.75 -4.36
N ILE A 119 -0.02 8.85 -5.66
CA ILE A 119 -0.70 10.02 -6.22
C ILE A 119 -2.11 10.16 -5.65
N LEU A 120 -2.86 9.06 -5.57
CA LEU A 120 -4.22 9.06 -5.03
C LEU A 120 -4.20 9.58 -3.59
N LEU A 121 -3.39 8.97 -2.73
CA LEU A 121 -3.30 9.33 -1.31
C LEU A 121 -2.84 10.78 -1.12
N ARG A 122 -1.82 11.22 -1.85
CA ARG A 122 -1.34 12.61 -1.71
C ARG A 122 -2.32 13.64 -2.28
N ALA A 123 -3.06 13.30 -3.32
CA ALA A 123 -4.10 14.18 -3.84
C ALA A 123 -5.27 14.31 -2.84
N THR A 124 -5.75 13.18 -2.29
CA THR A 124 -6.87 13.19 -1.34
C THR A 124 -6.50 13.83 -0.02
N GLY A 125 -5.29 13.59 0.50
CA GLY A 125 -4.79 14.26 1.70
C GLY A 125 -4.68 15.79 1.56
N LYS A 126 -4.55 16.28 0.32
CA LYS A 126 -4.61 17.73 0.00
C LYS A 126 -6.03 18.24 -0.24
N GLY A 127 -7.05 17.44 0.05
CA GLY A 127 -8.46 17.81 -0.14
C GLY A 127 -8.96 17.68 -1.58
N MET A 128 -8.22 17.03 -2.49
CA MET A 128 -8.76 16.71 -3.82
C MET A 128 -9.82 15.63 -3.71
N HIS A 129 -10.96 15.82 -4.37
CA HIS A 129 -12.00 14.81 -4.44
C HIS A 129 -11.48 13.49 -5.05
N PRO A 130 -11.77 12.30 -4.47
CA PRO A 130 -11.21 11.03 -4.95
C PRO A 130 -11.48 10.72 -6.43
N GLU A 131 -12.64 11.10 -6.94
CA GLU A 131 -12.98 10.93 -8.36
C GLU A 131 -12.10 11.77 -9.28
N LEU A 132 -11.77 13.00 -8.86
CA LEU A 132 -10.89 13.89 -9.61
C LEU A 132 -9.45 13.37 -9.57
N ALA A 133 -8.98 12.90 -8.42
CA ALA A 133 -7.66 12.25 -8.28
C ALA A 133 -7.58 11.00 -9.19
N THR A 134 -8.64 10.20 -9.22
CA THR A 134 -8.75 9.02 -10.10
C THR A 134 -8.72 9.43 -11.58
N ALA A 135 -9.44 10.49 -11.97
CA ALA A 135 -9.44 11.01 -13.33
C ALA A 135 -8.04 11.51 -13.73
N LEU A 136 -7.34 12.19 -12.83
CA LEU A 136 -5.95 12.63 -13.01
C LEU A 136 -5.00 11.43 -13.22
N ILE A 137 -5.13 10.38 -12.42
CA ILE A 137 -4.31 9.16 -12.53
C ILE A 137 -4.55 8.45 -13.87
N ARG A 138 -5.81 8.31 -14.30
CA ARG A 138 -6.19 7.61 -15.54
C ARG A 138 -5.79 8.36 -16.80
N SER A 139 -5.79 9.70 -16.76
CA SER A 139 -5.46 10.54 -17.92
C SER A 139 -3.96 10.86 -18.05
N SER A 140 -3.16 10.57 -17.03
CA SER A 140 -1.74 10.91 -17.01
C SER A 140 -0.83 9.75 -17.43
N ARG A 141 0.21 10.10 -18.20
CA ARG A 141 1.32 9.18 -18.52
C ARG A 141 2.30 9.08 -17.36
N ILE A 142 3.11 8.02 -17.34
CA ILE A 142 4.03 7.73 -16.24
C ILE A 142 5.03 8.87 -15.99
N GLU A 143 5.50 9.53 -17.04
CA GLU A 143 6.44 10.66 -16.94
C GLU A 143 5.79 11.88 -16.30
N LEU A 144 4.49 12.10 -16.57
CA LEU A 144 3.74 13.20 -15.96
C LEU A 144 3.49 12.92 -14.47
N LYS A 145 3.23 11.64 -14.12
CA LYS A 145 3.07 11.16 -12.75
C LYS A 145 4.31 11.43 -11.92
N MET A 146 5.49 11.01 -12.38
CA MET A 146 6.78 11.24 -11.70
C MET A 146 7.29 12.70 -11.80
N GLY A 147 6.76 13.50 -12.73
CA GLY A 147 7.19 14.87 -12.95
C GLY A 147 6.30 15.91 -12.26
N ARG A 148 5.43 16.56 -13.05
CA ARG A 148 4.62 17.69 -12.59
C ARG A 148 3.58 17.30 -11.55
N ILE A 149 2.95 16.13 -11.69
CA ILE A 149 1.94 15.68 -10.72
C ILE A 149 2.61 15.47 -9.36
N TRP A 150 3.69 14.68 -9.32
CA TRP A 150 4.47 14.44 -8.11
C TRP A 150 4.83 15.71 -7.34
N THR A 151 5.42 16.70 -8.03
CA THR A 151 5.84 17.97 -7.41
C THR A 151 4.66 18.86 -7.03
N SER A 152 3.57 18.88 -7.81
CA SER A 152 2.35 19.62 -7.46
C SER A 152 1.68 19.10 -6.18
N LEU A 153 1.85 17.81 -5.89
CA LEU A 153 1.42 17.18 -4.65
C LEU A 153 2.37 17.46 -3.47
N GLY A 154 3.28 18.42 -3.60
CA GLY A 154 4.16 18.90 -2.53
C GLY A 154 5.33 17.97 -2.21
N ASN A 155 5.53 16.92 -3.00
CA ASN A 155 6.68 16.05 -2.84
C ASN A 155 7.93 16.72 -3.42
N ARG A 156 9.11 16.39 -2.88
CA ARG A 156 10.39 16.74 -3.49
C ARG A 156 10.49 16.15 -4.90
N SER A 157 11.29 16.76 -5.78
CA SER A 157 11.50 16.26 -7.14
C SER A 157 11.83 14.76 -7.14
N PHE A 158 11.16 14.01 -8.01
CA PHE A 158 11.40 12.58 -8.17
C PHE A 158 12.85 12.32 -8.59
N PRO A 159 13.57 11.35 -7.99
CA PRO A 159 14.97 11.10 -8.32
C PRO A 159 15.15 10.81 -9.82
N LYS A 160 15.98 11.61 -10.50
CA LYS A 160 16.11 11.57 -11.97
C LYS A 160 16.53 10.21 -12.50
N GLU A 161 17.45 9.53 -11.81
CA GLU A 161 17.93 8.23 -12.25
C GLU A 161 16.84 7.16 -12.07
N LEU A 162 16.13 7.17 -10.94
CA LEU A 162 15.00 6.28 -10.72
C LEU A 162 13.88 6.51 -11.75
N ALA A 163 13.56 7.76 -12.09
CA ALA A 163 12.58 8.07 -13.14
C ALA A 163 12.99 7.50 -14.51
N ARG A 164 14.29 7.52 -14.85
CA ARG A 164 14.81 6.91 -16.08
C ARG A 164 14.65 5.39 -16.05
N GLN A 165 14.96 4.76 -14.92
CA GLN A 165 14.80 3.31 -14.75
C GLN A 165 13.33 2.91 -14.88
N VAL A 166 12.41 3.59 -14.19
CA VAL A 166 10.96 3.37 -14.34
C VAL A 166 10.53 3.50 -15.80
N THR A 167 10.97 4.55 -16.49
CA THR A 167 10.64 4.76 -17.92
C THR A 167 11.11 3.58 -18.77
N ARG A 168 12.34 3.10 -18.57
CA ARG A 168 12.87 1.92 -19.27
C ARG A 168 12.06 0.65 -19.01
N VAL A 169 11.66 0.40 -17.76
CA VAL A 169 10.82 -0.76 -17.41
C VAL A 169 9.48 -0.70 -18.16
N MET A 170 8.86 0.49 -18.20
CA MET A 170 7.59 0.70 -18.92
C MET A 170 7.75 0.53 -20.44
N GLU A 171 8.85 1.01 -21.01
CA GLU A 171 9.19 0.82 -22.43
C GLU A 171 9.40 -0.66 -22.77
N SER A 172 10.16 -1.40 -21.95
CA SER A 172 10.39 -2.84 -22.12
C SER A 172 9.07 -3.63 -22.04
N ARG A 173 8.21 -3.30 -21.07
CA ARG A 173 6.86 -3.89 -20.97
C ARG A 173 6.03 -3.60 -22.22
N ASN A 174 6.05 -2.37 -22.71
CA ASN A 174 5.31 -1.99 -23.91
C ASN A 174 5.86 -2.69 -25.16
N ALA A 175 7.17 -2.87 -25.26
CA ALA A 175 7.78 -3.61 -26.36
C ALA A 175 7.32 -5.08 -26.34
N PHE A 176 7.33 -5.73 -25.17
CA PHE A 176 6.84 -7.09 -24.98
C PHE A 176 5.36 -7.24 -25.36
N VAL A 177 4.48 -6.43 -24.75
CA VAL A 177 3.02 -6.54 -24.92
C VAL A 177 2.57 -6.22 -26.35
N HIS A 178 3.28 -5.33 -27.05
CA HIS A 178 2.93 -4.91 -28.41
C HIS A 178 3.78 -5.58 -29.49
N TYR A 179 4.48 -6.68 -29.19
CA TYR A 179 5.30 -7.43 -30.14
C TYR A 179 6.32 -6.56 -30.91
N LYS A 180 6.88 -5.52 -30.26
CA LYS A 180 7.92 -4.67 -30.86
C LYS A 180 9.30 -5.31 -30.70
N TRP A 181 9.43 -6.53 -31.19
CA TRP A 181 10.68 -7.26 -31.16
C TRP A 181 11.61 -6.75 -32.25
N PRO A 182 12.93 -6.59 -31.97
CA PRO A 182 13.90 -6.38 -33.03
C PRO A 182 13.81 -7.56 -34.02
N SER A 183 13.87 -7.26 -35.32
CA SER A 183 13.95 -8.30 -36.36
C SER A 183 15.20 -9.16 -36.15
N GLU A 184 15.02 -10.48 -36.21
CA GLU A 184 16.06 -11.48 -36.03
C GLU A 184 17.08 -11.44 -37.19
N ASP A 185 18.15 -10.66 -37.03
CA ASP A 185 19.44 -11.05 -37.62
C ASP A 185 20.14 -11.95 -36.60
N ASP A 186 20.60 -13.15 -36.98
CA ASP A 186 20.97 -14.25 -36.07
C ASP A 186 22.05 -13.90 -35.02
N GLU A 187 22.91 -12.90 -35.25
CA GLU A 187 23.88 -12.43 -34.25
C GLU A 187 23.23 -11.65 -33.08
N THR A 188 21.99 -11.19 -33.24
CA THR A 188 21.28 -10.33 -32.27
C THR A 188 20.46 -11.08 -31.21
N HIS A 189 20.17 -12.38 -31.41
CA HIS A 189 19.22 -13.08 -30.54
C HIS A 189 19.74 -13.30 -29.12
N SER A 190 20.99 -13.81 -28.98
CA SER A 190 21.61 -14.05 -27.68
C SER A 190 21.85 -12.75 -26.90
N GLU A 191 22.23 -11.68 -27.59
CA GLU A 191 22.36 -10.35 -27.01
C GLU A 191 21.02 -9.80 -26.55
N SER A 192 19.95 -10.05 -27.30
CA SER A 192 18.59 -9.65 -26.93
C SER A 192 18.12 -10.35 -25.66
N ILE A 193 18.33 -11.67 -25.53
CA ILE A 193 18.01 -12.44 -24.31
C ILE A 193 18.78 -11.88 -23.11
N ASN A 194 20.09 -11.67 -23.26
CA ASN A 194 20.93 -11.12 -22.18
C ASN A 194 20.50 -9.70 -21.77
N ARG A 195 20.09 -8.88 -22.74
CA ARG A 195 19.54 -7.55 -22.46
C ARG A 195 18.23 -7.63 -21.70
N THR A 196 17.28 -8.47 -22.10
CA THR A 196 16.01 -8.64 -21.38
C THR A 196 16.23 -9.14 -19.95
N LYS A 197 17.16 -10.08 -19.75
CA LYS A 197 17.58 -10.54 -18.42
C LYS A 197 18.07 -9.38 -17.56
N LEU A 198 18.99 -8.57 -18.09
CA LEU A 198 19.56 -7.43 -17.36
C LEU A 198 18.47 -6.39 -17.01
N GLU A 199 17.56 -6.10 -17.94
CA GLU A 199 16.45 -5.18 -17.68
C GLU A 199 15.46 -5.74 -16.64
N ALA A 200 15.20 -7.05 -16.61
CA ALA A 200 14.38 -7.66 -15.58
C ALA A 200 15.01 -7.56 -14.17
N GLN A 201 16.34 -7.71 -14.07
CA GLN A 201 17.06 -7.53 -12.81
C GLN A 201 17.04 -6.07 -12.35
N LYS A 202 17.25 -5.12 -13.28
CA LYS A 202 17.12 -3.68 -12.97
C LYS A 202 15.71 -3.31 -12.56
N ALA A 203 14.68 -3.91 -13.16
CA ALA A 203 13.29 -3.69 -12.79
C ALA A 203 13.02 -4.13 -11.34
N GLN A 204 13.58 -5.27 -10.91
CA GLN A 204 13.52 -5.71 -9.52
C GLN A 204 14.20 -4.70 -8.58
N GLN A 205 15.40 -4.23 -8.93
CA GLN A 205 16.09 -3.20 -8.15
C GLN A 205 15.29 -1.88 -8.08
N THR A 206 14.67 -1.48 -9.19
CA THR A 206 13.82 -0.28 -9.27
C THR A 206 12.68 -0.36 -8.25
N ILE A 207 12.08 -1.54 -8.05
CA ILE A 207 11.05 -1.74 -7.01
C ILE A 207 11.62 -1.49 -5.61
N THR A 208 12.79 -2.03 -5.31
CA THR A 208 13.46 -1.80 -4.02
C THR A 208 13.72 -0.30 -3.81
N ASP A 209 14.25 0.39 -4.81
CA ASP A 209 14.54 1.82 -4.74
C ASP A 209 13.25 2.66 -4.56
N LEU A 210 12.13 2.23 -5.14
CA LEU A 210 10.82 2.89 -4.95
C LEU A 210 10.26 2.66 -3.54
N ILE A 211 10.44 1.47 -2.96
CA ILE A 211 10.07 1.19 -1.57
C ILE A 211 10.90 2.05 -0.61
N GLU A 212 12.21 2.18 -0.86
CA GLU A 212 13.09 3.06 -0.07
C GLU A 212 12.71 4.54 -0.22
N LEU A 213 12.32 4.97 -1.43
CA LEU A 213 11.81 6.32 -1.67
C LEU A 213 10.51 6.58 -0.90
N GLU A 214 9.58 5.63 -0.89
CA GLU A 214 8.34 5.70 -0.10
C GLU A 214 8.65 5.83 1.39
N ASP A 215 9.52 4.97 1.91
CA ASP A 215 9.95 4.98 3.30
C ASP A 215 10.62 6.31 3.70
N SER A 216 11.50 6.83 2.84
CA SER A 216 12.17 8.11 3.07
C SER A 216 11.20 9.29 3.09
N ILE A 217 10.19 9.29 2.22
CA ILE A 217 9.27 10.43 2.07
C ILE A 217 8.17 10.40 3.15
N PHE A 218 7.53 9.27 3.36
CA PHE A 218 6.33 9.19 4.20
C PHE A 218 6.63 8.72 5.61
N TYR A 219 7.64 7.87 5.78
CA TYR A 219 7.93 7.23 7.07
C TYR A 219 9.24 7.71 7.70
N LYS A 220 9.96 8.64 7.05
CA LYS A 220 11.27 9.14 7.50
C LYS A 220 12.28 8.02 7.79
N GLY A 221 12.19 6.91 7.03
CA GLY A 221 13.06 5.73 7.23
C GLY A 221 12.58 4.74 8.30
N ARG A 222 11.37 4.92 8.86
CA ARG A 222 10.85 4.15 10.00
C ARG A 222 9.75 3.15 9.63
N SER A 223 9.41 2.95 8.35
CA SER A 223 8.27 2.11 7.94
C SER A 223 8.34 0.70 8.53
N LYS A 224 9.52 0.09 8.52
CA LYS A 224 9.75 -1.25 9.08
C LYS A 224 9.51 -1.27 10.59
N ALA A 225 10.06 -0.32 11.33
CA ALA A 225 9.94 -0.24 12.78
C ALA A 225 8.49 0.01 13.21
N ILE A 226 7.80 0.94 12.55
CA ILE A 226 6.36 1.21 12.76
C ILE A 226 5.52 -0.05 12.48
N ARG A 227 5.82 -0.78 11.40
CA ARG A 227 5.11 -2.04 11.07
C ARG A 227 5.36 -3.14 12.12
N GLU A 228 6.57 -3.23 12.65
CA GLU A 228 6.91 -4.17 13.73
C GLU A 228 6.18 -3.80 15.03
N ALA A 229 6.19 -2.52 15.41
CA ALA A 229 5.43 -2.00 16.56
C ALA A 229 3.94 -2.27 16.42
N PHE A 230 3.37 -2.05 15.23
CA PHE A 230 1.99 -2.37 14.91
C PHE A 230 1.68 -3.84 15.15
N ARG A 231 2.46 -4.76 14.56
CA ARG A 231 2.24 -6.19 14.71
C ARG A 231 2.33 -6.64 16.16
N LYS A 232 3.36 -6.17 16.88
CA LYS A 232 3.54 -6.51 18.29
C LYS A 232 2.33 -6.09 19.13
N GLY A 233 1.93 -4.81 19.04
CA GLY A 233 0.78 -4.29 19.77
C GLY A 233 -0.55 -4.93 19.34
N TRP A 234 -0.70 -5.24 18.06
CA TRP A 234 -1.88 -5.93 17.53
C TRP A 234 -2.06 -7.33 18.12
N TYR A 235 -0.99 -8.15 18.14
CA TYR A 235 -1.06 -9.49 18.72
C TYR A 235 -1.22 -9.47 20.25
N GLU A 236 -0.59 -8.54 20.95
CA GLU A 236 -0.71 -8.38 22.40
C GLU A 236 -2.15 -8.02 22.80
N ARG A 237 -2.73 -6.97 22.21
CA ARG A 237 -4.12 -6.55 22.49
C ARG A 237 -5.13 -7.65 22.19
N ARG A 238 -4.96 -8.36 21.07
CA ARG A 238 -5.86 -9.47 20.72
C ARG A 238 -5.79 -10.61 21.73
N ARG A 239 -4.60 -10.94 22.21
CA ARG A 239 -4.41 -11.98 23.25
C ARG A 239 -5.13 -11.58 24.54
N GLU A 240 -5.06 -10.31 24.94
CA GLU A 240 -5.78 -9.79 26.10
C GLU A 240 -7.31 -9.90 25.91
N THR A 241 -7.84 -9.51 24.75
CA THR A 241 -9.27 -9.67 24.43
C THR A 241 -9.73 -11.12 24.49
N LEU A 242 -8.94 -12.06 23.96
CA LEU A 242 -9.24 -13.49 24.02
C LEU A 242 -9.23 -14.03 25.46
N ASN A 243 -8.28 -13.59 26.27
CA ASN A 243 -8.20 -13.96 27.68
C ASN A 243 -9.41 -13.45 28.46
N GLN A 244 -9.77 -12.18 28.28
CA GLN A 244 -10.96 -11.58 28.91
C GLN A 244 -12.25 -12.30 28.51
N ALA A 245 -12.43 -12.59 27.21
CA ALA A 245 -13.61 -13.32 26.73
C ALA A 245 -13.70 -14.74 27.31
N THR A 246 -12.57 -15.39 27.54
CA THR A 246 -12.51 -16.73 28.15
C THR A 246 -12.86 -16.67 29.65
N SER A 247 -12.33 -15.69 30.37
CA SER A 247 -12.63 -15.48 31.79
C SER A 247 -14.11 -15.16 32.03
N SER A 248 -14.71 -14.25 31.26
CA SER A 248 -16.13 -13.90 31.41
C SER A 248 -17.08 -15.04 31.04
N GLY A 249 -16.70 -15.89 30.08
CA GLY A 249 -17.48 -17.08 29.73
C GLY A 249 -17.46 -18.17 30.81
N ALA A 250 -16.37 -18.27 31.58
CA ALA A 250 -16.25 -19.23 32.68
C ALA A 250 -17.08 -18.82 33.91
N GLU A 251 -17.21 -17.52 34.19
CA GLU A 251 -18.05 -17.01 35.28
C GLU A 251 -19.55 -17.28 34.99
N GLN A 252 -20.02 -17.01 33.77
CA GLN A 252 -21.42 -17.23 33.37
C GLN A 252 -21.84 -18.71 33.31
N ALA A 253 -20.89 -19.65 33.29
CA ALA A 253 -21.19 -21.08 33.27
C ALA A 253 -21.32 -21.69 34.68
N ASN A 254 -20.89 -20.96 35.72
CA ASN A 254 -20.97 -21.38 37.11
C ASN A 254 -22.17 -20.78 37.87
N ASP A 255 -22.90 -19.86 37.24
CA ASP A 255 -24.17 -19.30 37.69
C ASP A 255 -25.37 -20.01 37.04
#